data_AF-A0A7G5ZKN3-F1
#
_entry.id   AF-A0A7G5ZKN3-F1
#
_cell.length_a   1.000
_cell.length_b   1.000
_cell.length_c   1.000
_cell.angle_alpha   90.00
_cell.angle_beta   90.00
_cell.angle_gamma   90.00
#
_symmetry.space_group_name_H-M   'P 1'
#
loop_
_entity.id
_entity.type
_entity.pdbx_description
1 polymer ?
#
loop_
_entity_poly.entity_id
_entity_poly.type
_entity_poly.pdbx_seq_one_letter_code
_entity_poly.pdbx_strand_id
1 'polypeptide(L)'
;MNGTLAIDVGQTGFRMRGDEGEVVGFSLGVTALTSEEHVRSLAQRIAAHVPEGTQAEHVGVGLSGFVDGSDAPHALAAHLKEALGARSVVVAADAVTALLGTVGARPGTVVICGTGVAALGIDTGASPRRIDARGYLLGDVGSGFWIGQRGLQAALDALEGRGEPTALAGRSKRLGTPADIYLQAMGSVPPRSSSRSSPLT
;
A
#
# COMPACT_ATOMS: atom_id res chain seq x y z
N MET A 1 25.08 8.38 19.00
CA MET A 1 23.85 7.73 19.48
C MET A 1 23.20 7.17 18.23
N ASN A 2 23.09 5.84 18.10
CA ASN A 2 22.61 5.18 16.87
C ASN A 2 21.08 5.10 16.88
N GLY A 3 20.41 5.99 16.15
CA GLY A 3 18.94 5.98 16.05
C GLY A 3 18.42 5.28 14.79
N THR A 4 17.29 4.57 14.93
CA THR A 4 16.60 3.90 13.83
C THR A 4 15.28 4.57 13.49
N LEU A 5 14.97 4.67 12.20
CA LEU A 5 13.68 5.08 11.66
C LEU A 5 13.09 3.96 10.80
N ALA A 6 11.93 3.44 11.19
CA ALA A 6 11.16 2.50 10.39
C ALA A 6 10.05 3.24 9.63
N ILE A 7 9.86 2.93 8.35
CA ILE A 7 8.85 3.53 7.47
C ILE A 7 8.10 2.41 6.74
N ASP A 8 6.78 2.45 6.78
CA ASP A 8 5.88 1.56 6.03
C ASP A 8 5.16 2.39 4.96
N VAL A 9 5.46 2.16 3.69
CA VAL A 9 4.96 2.90 2.53
C VAL A 9 3.95 2.04 1.76
N GLY A 10 2.68 2.31 2.04
CA GLY A 10 1.54 1.75 1.33
C GLY A 10 1.17 2.55 0.08
N GLN A 11 0.21 2.02 -0.69
CA GLN A 11 -0.32 2.74 -1.86
C GLN A 11 -0.99 4.07 -1.51
N THR A 12 -1.60 4.18 -0.31
CA THR A 12 -2.42 5.33 0.09
C THR A 12 -1.68 6.37 0.95
N GLY A 13 -0.45 6.05 1.37
CA GLY A 13 0.29 6.85 2.33
C GLY A 13 1.41 6.07 2.99
N PHE A 14 2.03 6.68 4.00
CA PHE A 14 3.10 6.05 4.75
C PHE A 14 2.92 6.24 6.26
N ARG A 15 3.49 5.34 7.02
CA ARG A 15 3.62 5.43 8.48
C ARG A 15 5.08 5.37 8.84
N MET A 16 5.47 6.01 9.92
CA MET A 16 6.85 5.93 10.40
C MET A 16 6.92 5.93 11.92
N ARG A 17 8.02 5.40 12.43
CA ARG A 17 8.32 5.34 13.85
C ARG A 17 9.83 5.34 14.09
N GLY A 18 10.29 6.21 14.98
CA GLY A 18 11.64 6.15 15.56
C GLY A 18 11.70 5.23 16.79
N ASP A 19 12.89 4.91 17.29
CA ASP A 19 13.11 3.95 18.40
C ASP A 19 12.20 4.16 19.61
N GLU A 20 12.09 5.41 20.09
CA GLU A 20 11.25 5.80 21.24
C GLU A 20 10.02 6.61 20.84
N GLY A 21 9.73 6.68 19.53
CA GLY A 21 8.65 7.47 18.99
C GLY A 21 7.31 6.72 18.91
N GLU A 22 6.24 7.49 18.87
CA GLU A 22 4.92 7.01 18.47
C GLU A 22 4.87 6.74 16.96
N VAL A 23 3.89 5.93 16.53
CA VAL A 23 3.63 5.76 15.10
C VAL A 23 2.94 7.00 14.57
N VAL A 24 3.53 7.63 13.56
CA VAL A 24 2.95 8.78 12.86
C VAL A 24 2.54 8.36 11.46
N GLY A 25 1.32 8.69 11.04
CA GLY A 25 0.75 8.28 9.76
C GLY A 25 0.38 9.47 8.89
N PHE A 26 0.67 9.36 7.59
CA PHE A 26 0.43 10.39 6.60
C PHE A 26 -0.27 9.80 5.37
N SER A 27 -1.30 10.49 4.90
CA SER A 27 -1.98 10.13 3.64
C SER A 27 -1.39 10.96 2.51
N LEU A 28 -0.90 10.31 1.46
CA LEU A 28 -0.32 10.98 0.28
C LEU A 28 -1.24 10.98 -0.94
N GLY A 29 -2.37 10.29 -0.86
CA GLY A 29 -3.03 9.83 -2.08
C GLY A 29 -2.21 8.70 -2.71
N VAL A 30 -2.50 8.38 -3.97
CA VAL A 30 -1.94 7.18 -4.61
C VAL A 30 -0.53 7.42 -5.10
N THR A 31 0.40 6.61 -4.60
CA THR A 31 1.82 6.69 -4.98
C THR A 31 2.11 5.62 -6.03
N ALA A 32 2.12 6.00 -7.31
CA ALA A 32 2.57 5.12 -8.38
C ALA A 32 4.07 5.34 -8.61
N LEU A 33 4.91 4.35 -8.30
CA LEU A 33 6.36 4.43 -8.50
C LEU A 33 6.73 4.05 -9.95
N THR A 34 6.17 4.82 -10.88
CA THR A 34 6.30 4.57 -12.33
C THR A 34 7.39 5.39 -13.01
N SER A 35 8.03 6.31 -12.28
CA SER A 35 9.11 7.16 -12.78
C SER A 35 10.05 7.57 -11.65
N GLU A 36 11.26 7.97 -12.02
CA GLU A 36 12.26 8.51 -11.09
C GLU A 36 11.77 9.78 -10.36
N GLU A 37 10.96 10.60 -11.03
CA GLU A 37 10.36 11.80 -10.43
C GLU A 37 9.36 11.43 -9.31
N HIS A 38 8.56 10.38 -9.51
CA HIS A 38 7.66 9.88 -8.48
C HIS A 38 8.42 9.36 -7.26
N VAL A 39 9.53 8.65 -7.48
CA VAL A 39 10.39 8.13 -6.40
C VAL A 39 11.01 9.29 -5.61
N ARG A 40 11.57 10.29 -6.31
CA ARG A 40 12.14 11.49 -5.67
C ARG A 40 11.09 12.26 -4.88
N SER A 41 9.90 12.48 -5.44
CA SER A 41 8.80 13.18 -4.76
C SER A 41 8.37 12.45 -3.49
N LEU A 42 8.29 11.11 -3.53
CA LEU A 42 8.00 10.30 -2.35
C LEU A 42 9.07 10.49 -1.28
N ALA A 43 10.36 10.42 -1.63
CA ALA A 43 11.46 10.61 -0.68
C ALA A 43 11.40 11.97 0.01
N GLN A 44 11.20 13.04 -0.76
CA GLN A 44 11.06 14.41 -0.23
C GLN A 44 9.86 14.53 0.72
N ARG A 45 8.72 13.93 0.35
CA ARG A 45 7.52 13.93 1.19
C ARG A 45 7.75 13.16 2.48
N ILE A 46 8.37 11.99 2.45
CA ILE A 46 8.72 11.23 3.65
C ILE A 46 9.61 12.09 4.55
N ALA A 47 10.70 12.65 4.00
CA ALA A 47 11.66 13.44 4.76
C ALA A 47 11.02 14.67 5.42
N ALA A 48 10.13 15.37 4.71
CA ALA A 48 9.42 16.53 5.26
C ALA A 48 8.46 16.20 6.41
N HIS A 49 8.09 14.92 6.59
CA HIS A 49 7.16 14.47 7.63
C HIS A 49 7.85 13.66 8.74
N VAL A 50 9.18 13.54 8.72
CA VAL A 50 9.93 12.98 9.84
C VAL A 50 9.79 13.92 11.05
N PRO A 51 9.30 13.44 12.21
CA PRO A 51 9.14 14.28 13.39
C PRO A 51 10.47 14.91 13.83
N GLU A 52 10.41 16.18 14.24
CA GLU A 52 11.58 16.91 14.72
C GLU A 52 12.23 16.17 15.90
N GLY A 53 13.57 16.12 15.90
CA GLY A 53 14.35 15.40 16.92
C GLY A 53 14.48 13.89 16.70
N THR A 54 13.80 13.30 15.70
CA THR A 54 13.96 11.88 15.35
C THR A 54 15.39 11.60 14.87
N GLN A 55 16.06 10.65 15.52
CA GLN A 55 17.39 10.17 15.10
C GLN A 55 17.23 9.12 14.00
N ALA A 56 17.55 9.47 12.75
CA ALA A 56 17.35 8.62 11.57
C ALA A 56 18.68 8.14 10.94
N GLU A 57 19.59 7.62 11.76
CA GLU A 57 20.91 7.18 11.28
C GLU A 57 20.83 5.88 10.47
N HIS A 58 19.95 4.98 10.88
CA HIS A 58 19.61 3.75 10.17
C HIS A 58 18.13 3.76 9.78
N VAL A 59 17.82 3.69 8.49
CA VAL A 59 16.44 3.76 8.00
C VAL A 59 16.03 2.45 7.35
N GLY A 60 14.92 1.87 7.81
CA GLY A 60 14.29 0.70 7.21
C GLY A 60 12.96 1.07 6.57
N VAL A 61 12.75 0.69 5.31
CA VAL A 61 11.53 1.03 4.55
C VAL A 61 10.88 -0.24 4.02
N GLY A 62 9.60 -0.45 4.35
CA GLY A 62 8.72 -1.38 3.65
C GLY A 62 8.01 -0.63 2.53
N LEU A 63 8.18 -1.07 1.29
CA LEU A 63 7.65 -0.41 0.11
C LEU A 63 6.67 -1.32 -0.63
N SER A 64 5.46 -0.82 -0.86
CA SER A 64 4.46 -1.49 -1.70
C SER A 64 4.46 -0.95 -3.13
N GLY A 65 3.93 -1.73 -4.08
CA GLY A 65 3.56 -1.23 -5.41
C GLY A 65 4.69 -0.95 -6.40
N PHE A 66 5.89 -1.52 -6.18
CA PHE A 66 6.97 -1.49 -7.17
C PHE A 66 7.05 -2.83 -7.93
N VAL A 67 7.64 -2.78 -9.13
CA VAL A 67 7.87 -3.98 -9.95
C VAL A 67 9.17 -4.64 -9.51
N ASP A 68 9.17 -5.96 -9.29
CA ASP A 68 10.39 -6.71 -8.97
C ASP A 68 11.47 -6.48 -10.04
N GLY A 69 12.69 -6.16 -9.60
CA GLY A 69 13.80 -5.84 -10.49
C GLY A 69 13.81 -4.41 -11.02
N SER A 70 12.82 -3.58 -10.69
CA SER A 70 12.90 -2.13 -10.94
C SER A 70 13.93 -1.45 -10.03
N ASP A 71 14.44 -0.31 -10.47
CA ASP A 71 15.40 0.50 -9.71
C ASP A 71 14.75 1.33 -8.58
N ALA A 72 13.41 1.37 -8.51
CA ALA A 72 12.68 2.22 -7.58
C ALA A 72 13.08 2.04 -6.10
N PRO A 73 13.32 0.82 -5.57
CA PRO A 73 13.81 0.66 -4.20
C PRO A 73 15.20 1.26 -3.97
N HIS A 74 16.12 1.10 -4.93
CA HIS A 74 17.49 1.63 -4.83
C HIS A 74 17.50 3.15 -4.95
N ALA A 75 16.76 3.70 -5.91
CA ALA A 75 16.57 5.14 -6.06
C ALA A 75 15.93 5.75 -4.80
N LEU A 76 14.89 5.13 -4.24
CA LEU A 76 14.27 5.60 -3.00
C LEU A 76 15.26 5.58 -1.84
N ALA A 77 16.07 4.51 -1.71
CA ALA A 77 17.09 4.42 -0.68
C ALA A 77 18.12 5.54 -0.80
N ALA A 78 18.58 5.85 -2.03
CA ALA A 78 19.53 6.91 -2.29
C ALA A 78 18.95 8.30 -1.94
N HIS A 79 17.74 8.61 -2.42
CA HIS A 79 17.09 9.90 -2.15
C HIS A 79 16.80 10.09 -0.65
N LEU A 80 16.36 9.04 0.06
CA LEU A 80 16.15 9.12 1.52
C LEU A 80 17.46 9.25 2.28
N LYS A 81 18.53 8.59 1.82
CA LYS A 81 19.84 8.70 2.46
C LYS A 81 20.36 10.14 2.40
N GLU A 82 20.23 10.77 1.24
CA GLU A 82 20.60 12.17 1.05
C GLU A 82 19.70 13.11 1.86
N ALA A 83 18.38 12.97 1.73
CA ALA A 83 17.42 13.87 2.36
C ALA A 83 17.44 13.83 3.90
N LEU A 84 17.78 12.69 4.50
CA LEU A 84 17.81 12.49 5.94
C LEU A 84 19.23 12.56 6.54
N GLY A 85 20.27 12.61 5.71
CA GLY A 85 21.66 12.45 6.17
C GLY A 85 21.94 11.10 6.83
N ALA A 86 21.19 10.06 6.45
CA ALA A 86 21.27 8.74 7.08
C ALA A 86 22.60 8.04 6.75
N ARG A 87 23.13 7.25 7.70
CA ARG A 87 24.30 6.40 7.44
C ARG A 87 23.93 5.25 6.51
N SER A 88 22.76 4.64 6.71
CA SER A 88 22.27 3.54 5.89
C SER A 88 20.76 3.60 5.71
N VAL A 89 20.30 3.28 4.50
CA VAL A 89 18.88 3.10 4.17
C VAL A 89 18.71 1.75 3.50
N VAL A 90 17.76 0.96 3.99
CA VAL A 90 17.38 -0.33 3.40
C VAL A 90 15.92 -0.25 3.01
N VAL A 91 15.63 -0.52 1.73
CA VAL A 91 14.27 -0.58 1.20
C VAL A 91 13.99 -2.04 0.83
N ALA A 92 12.90 -2.59 1.36
CA ALA A 92 12.41 -3.93 1.08
C ALA A 92 10.95 -3.87 0.66
N ALA A 93 10.42 -4.98 0.12
CA ALA A 93 8.99 -5.11 -0.08
C ALA A 93 8.25 -5.04 1.26
N ASP A 94 7.08 -4.41 1.27
CA ASP A 94 6.15 -4.37 2.41
C ASP A 94 5.84 -5.77 2.99
N ALA A 95 5.77 -6.79 2.13
CA ALA A 95 5.62 -8.18 2.55
C ALA A 95 6.77 -8.68 3.44
N VAL A 96 8.00 -8.23 3.17
CA VAL A 96 9.17 -8.59 3.98
C VAL A 96 9.09 -7.93 5.35
N THR A 97 8.78 -6.63 5.40
CA THR A 97 8.68 -5.91 6.68
C THR A 97 7.48 -6.39 7.51
N ALA A 98 6.35 -6.72 6.88
CA ALA A 98 5.19 -7.31 7.54
C ALA A 98 5.52 -8.69 8.15
N LEU A 99 6.24 -9.53 7.41
CA LEU A 99 6.69 -10.83 7.89
C LEU A 99 7.64 -10.68 9.09
N LEU A 100 8.65 -9.81 8.97
CA LEU A 100 9.59 -9.51 10.06
C LEU A 100 8.87 -8.95 11.29
N GLY A 101 7.87 -8.09 11.11
CA GLY A 101 7.04 -7.58 12.21
C GLY A 101 6.18 -8.65 12.87
N THR A 102 5.84 -9.72 12.16
CA THR A 102 4.97 -10.80 12.67
C THR A 102 5.75 -11.90 13.38
N VAL A 103 6.83 -12.39 12.75
CA VAL A 103 7.58 -13.55 13.25
C VAL A 103 9.05 -13.25 13.57
N GLY A 104 9.53 -12.04 13.30
CA GLY A 104 10.95 -11.71 13.37
C GLY A 104 11.75 -12.38 12.26
N ALA A 105 13.04 -12.65 12.51
CA ALA A 105 13.92 -13.34 11.56
C ALA A 105 13.74 -14.87 11.53
N ARG A 106 12.55 -15.38 11.86
CA ARG A 106 12.25 -16.82 11.91
C ARG A 106 11.43 -17.25 10.68
N PRO A 107 11.51 -18.54 10.29
CA PRO A 107 10.59 -19.12 9.31
C PRO A 107 9.13 -18.80 9.62
N GLY A 108 8.36 -18.54 8.56
CA GLY A 108 6.95 -18.21 8.69
C GLY A 108 6.35 -17.71 7.38
N THR A 109 5.04 -17.49 7.42
CA THR A 109 4.26 -16.99 6.30
C THR A 109 3.39 -15.84 6.75
N VAL A 110 3.31 -14.80 5.92
CA VAL A 110 2.38 -13.68 6.08
C VAL A 110 1.47 -13.59 4.87
N VAL A 111 0.21 -13.24 5.09
CA VAL A 111 -0.73 -12.82 4.05
C VAL A 111 -1.15 -11.39 4.36
N ILE A 112 -0.84 -10.48 3.44
CA ILE A 112 -1.28 -9.09 3.51
C ILE A 112 -2.54 -8.98 2.67
N CYS A 113 -3.65 -8.60 3.29
CA CYS A 113 -4.92 -8.33 2.59
C CYS A 113 -5.36 -6.89 2.87
N GLY A 114 -5.45 -6.10 1.82
CA GLY A 114 -5.88 -4.70 1.86
C GLY A 114 -6.53 -4.33 0.52
N THR A 115 -6.12 -3.21 -0.07
CA THR A 115 -6.54 -2.85 -1.43
C THR A 115 -6.17 -3.93 -2.44
N GLY A 116 -4.95 -4.48 -2.33
CA GLY A 116 -4.47 -5.68 -3.02
C GLY A 116 -4.24 -6.84 -2.04
N VAL A 117 -3.67 -7.95 -2.53
CA VAL A 117 -3.27 -9.08 -1.67
C VAL A 117 -1.94 -9.68 -2.10
N ALA A 118 -1.13 -10.06 -1.10
CA ALA A 118 0.14 -10.74 -1.31
C ALA A 118 0.36 -11.77 -0.19
N ALA A 119 0.96 -12.90 -0.53
CA ALA A 119 1.47 -13.84 0.46
C ALA A 119 2.98 -13.99 0.31
N LEU A 120 3.71 -13.98 1.42
CA LEU A 120 5.15 -14.23 1.47
C LEU A 120 5.44 -15.30 2.53
N GLY A 121 6.17 -16.34 2.11
CA GLY A 121 6.70 -17.37 3.00
C GLY A 121 8.23 -17.41 2.95
N ILE A 122 8.86 -17.57 4.11
CA ILE A 122 10.29 -17.86 4.25
C ILE A 122 10.47 -19.13 5.09
N ASP A 123 11.48 -19.93 4.75
CA ASP A 123 11.82 -21.16 5.45
C ASP A 123 13.35 -21.33 5.54
N THR A 124 13.82 -22.10 6.52
CA THR A 124 15.25 -22.40 6.68
C THR A 124 15.76 -23.22 5.50
N GLY A 125 16.71 -22.65 4.75
CA GLY A 125 17.35 -23.35 3.63
C GLY A 125 16.56 -23.34 2.32
N ALA A 126 15.41 -22.65 2.27
CA ALA A 126 14.65 -22.45 1.04
C ALA A 126 14.65 -20.97 0.62
N SER A 127 14.57 -20.73 -0.69
CA SER A 127 14.37 -19.38 -1.20
C SER A 127 12.97 -18.86 -0.79
N PRO A 128 12.84 -17.57 -0.46
CA PRO A 128 11.54 -16.95 -0.20
C PRO A 128 10.55 -17.22 -1.35
N ARG A 129 9.29 -17.47 -1.00
CA ARG A 129 8.22 -17.64 -1.98
C ARG A 129 7.16 -16.58 -1.81
N ARG A 130 6.89 -15.84 -2.89
CA ARG A 130 5.81 -14.86 -2.97
C ARG A 130 4.70 -15.38 -3.88
N ILE A 131 3.46 -15.19 -3.46
CA ILE A 131 2.25 -15.53 -4.23
C ILE A 131 1.40 -14.27 -4.36
N ASP A 132 0.83 -14.08 -5.55
CA ASP A 132 0.04 -12.90 -5.97
C ASP A 132 0.85 -11.58 -5.99
N ALA A 133 0.24 -10.45 -5.59
CA ALA A 133 0.73 -9.08 -5.80
C ALA A 133 0.82 -8.65 -7.27
N ARG A 134 -0.03 -9.22 -8.15
CA ARG A 134 -0.03 -8.88 -9.59
C ARG A 134 -0.90 -7.67 -9.95
N GLY A 135 -1.48 -7.02 -8.95
CA GLY A 135 -2.39 -5.90 -9.12
C GLY A 135 -3.79 -6.34 -9.58
N TYR A 136 -4.75 -5.45 -9.38
CA TYR A 136 -6.18 -5.69 -9.62
C TYR A 136 -6.58 -6.19 -11.02
N LEU A 137 -5.74 -5.99 -12.05
CA LEU A 137 -6.00 -6.51 -13.40
C LEU A 137 -5.61 -7.98 -13.56
N LEU A 138 -4.52 -8.41 -12.93
CA LEU A 138 -3.86 -9.69 -13.21
C LEU A 138 -3.76 -10.60 -11.97
N GLY A 139 -4.29 -10.17 -10.83
CA GLY A 139 -4.28 -10.88 -9.57
C GLY A 139 -5.12 -10.16 -8.52
N ASP A 140 -4.56 -10.02 -7.31
CA ASP A 140 -5.23 -9.49 -6.13
C ASP A 140 -6.54 -10.23 -5.79
N VAL A 141 -6.58 -11.55 -5.99
CA VAL A 141 -7.79 -12.35 -5.79
C VAL A 141 -8.11 -12.44 -4.30
N GLY A 142 -9.29 -11.96 -3.90
CA GLY A 142 -9.70 -11.88 -2.50
C GLY A 142 -9.26 -10.61 -1.78
N SER A 143 -8.61 -9.67 -2.49
CA SER A 143 -8.38 -8.32 -1.99
C SER A 143 -9.68 -7.54 -1.78
N GLY A 144 -9.60 -6.41 -1.07
CA GLY A 144 -10.71 -5.48 -0.92
C GLY A 144 -11.23 -4.94 -2.25
N PHE A 145 -10.34 -4.67 -3.22
CA PHE A 145 -10.75 -4.27 -4.57
C PHE A 145 -11.53 -5.40 -5.26
N TRP A 146 -11.01 -6.64 -5.22
CA TRP A 146 -11.65 -7.80 -5.82
C TRP A 146 -13.03 -8.06 -5.21
N ILE A 147 -13.13 -8.06 -3.88
CA ILE A 147 -14.40 -8.27 -3.16
C ILE A 147 -15.39 -7.15 -3.51
N GLY A 148 -14.94 -5.89 -3.50
CA GLY A 148 -15.78 -4.73 -3.85
C GLY A 148 -16.30 -4.81 -5.29
N GLN A 149 -15.44 -5.14 -6.25
CA GLN A 149 -15.80 -5.30 -7.66
C GLN A 149 -16.82 -6.42 -7.85
N ARG A 150 -16.60 -7.60 -7.26
CA ARG A 150 -17.54 -8.73 -7.35
C ARG A 150 -18.87 -8.43 -6.69
N GLY A 151 -18.85 -7.76 -5.54
CA GLY A 151 -20.06 -7.32 -4.85
C GLY A 151 -20.87 -6.31 -5.67
N LEU A 152 -20.20 -5.39 -6.36
CA LEU A 152 -20.85 -4.40 -7.21
C LEU A 152 -21.45 -5.03 -8.46
N GLN A 153 -20.71 -5.92 -9.12
CA GLN A 153 -21.21 -6.70 -10.27
C GLN A 153 -22.47 -7.48 -9.89
N ALA A 154 -22.43 -8.24 -8.79
CA ALA A 154 -23.60 -8.99 -8.32
C ALA A 154 -24.80 -8.08 -7.99
N ALA A 155 -24.57 -6.91 -7.40
CA ALA A 155 -25.64 -5.95 -7.12
C ALA A 155 -26.27 -5.38 -8.39
N LEU A 156 -25.46 -5.04 -9.40
CA LEU A 156 -25.93 -4.51 -10.69
C LEU A 156 -26.69 -5.58 -11.48
N ASP A 157 -26.15 -6.80 -11.56
CA ASP A 157 -26.82 -7.92 -12.23
C ASP A 157 -28.18 -8.22 -11.60
N ALA A 158 -28.30 -8.18 -10.27
CA ALA A 158 -29.58 -8.35 -9.57
C ALA A 158 -30.57 -7.20 -9.85
N LEU A 159 -30.11 -5.95 -9.89
CA LEU A 159 -30.96 -4.79 -10.21
C LEU A 159 -31.46 -4.80 -11.66
N GLU A 160 -30.69 -5.38 -12.57
CA GLU A 160 -31.01 -5.51 -13.99
C GLU A 160 -31.75 -6.82 -14.33
N GLY A 161 -31.99 -7.68 -13.33
CA GLY A 161 -32.67 -8.98 -13.52
C GLY A 161 -31.81 -10.04 -14.25
N ARG A 162 -30.49 -9.85 -14.32
CA ARG A 162 -29.52 -10.75 -14.96
C ARG A 162 -28.84 -11.70 -13.96
N GLY A 163 -29.03 -11.49 -12.66
CA GLY A 163 -28.45 -12.30 -11.59
C GLY A 163 -29.41 -12.54 -10.43
N GLU A 164 -28.99 -13.41 -9.50
CA GLU A 164 -29.78 -13.76 -8.32
C GLU A 164 -30.02 -12.56 -7.40
N PRO A 165 -31.21 -12.45 -6.77
CA PRO A 165 -31.48 -11.43 -5.77
C PRO A 165 -30.45 -11.46 -4.63
N THR A 166 -29.88 -10.30 -4.31
CA THR A 166 -28.87 -10.15 -3.25
C THR A 166 -29.15 -8.94 -2.36
N ALA A 167 -28.80 -9.05 -1.09
CA ALA A 167 -28.82 -7.91 -0.16
C ALA A 167 -27.92 -6.74 -0.62
N LEU A 168 -26.94 -7.00 -1.48
CA LEU A 168 -26.07 -5.98 -2.05
C LEU A 168 -26.81 -5.02 -2.99
N ALA A 169 -27.88 -5.47 -3.68
CA ALA A 169 -28.69 -4.62 -4.54
C ALA A 169 -29.40 -3.49 -3.77
N GLY A 170 -29.86 -3.78 -2.54
CA GLY A 170 -30.39 -2.74 -1.66
C GLY A 170 -29.31 -1.78 -1.16
N ARG A 171 -28.14 -2.33 -0.80
CA ARG A 171 -27.02 -1.55 -0.25
C ARG A 171 -26.29 -0.70 -1.30
N SER A 172 -26.32 -1.08 -2.57
CA SER A 172 -25.67 -0.34 -3.65
C SER A 172 -26.37 0.98 -3.97
N LYS A 173 -27.67 1.12 -3.63
CA LYS A 173 -28.44 2.37 -3.82
C LYS A 173 -27.80 3.60 -3.16
N ARG A 174 -27.00 3.41 -2.10
CA ARG A 174 -26.24 4.50 -1.46
C ARG A 174 -25.15 5.09 -2.35
N LEU A 175 -24.76 4.37 -3.41
CA LEU A 175 -23.77 4.78 -4.40
C LEU A 175 -24.41 5.46 -5.62
N GLY A 176 -25.74 5.51 -5.68
CA GLY A 176 -26.51 6.09 -6.78
C GLY A 176 -27.31 5.05 -7.57
N THR A 177 -27.79 5.46 -8.74
CA THR A 177 -28.40 4.58 -9.74
C THR A 177 -27.36 3.64 -10.35
N PRO A 178 -27.77 2.56 -11.05
CA PRO A 178 -26.84 1.74 -11.83
C PRO A 178 -25.95 2.57 -12.77
N ALA A 179 -26.52 3.59 -13.44
CA ALA A 179 -25.76 4.51 -14.30
C ALA A 179 -24.71 5.31 -13.50
N ASP A 180 -25.05 5.84 -12.33
CA ASP A 180 -24.09 6.54 -11.47
C ASP A 180 -22.94 5.63 -11.04
N ILE A 181 -23.27 4.38 -10.70
CA ILE A 181 -22.29 3.37 -10.32
C ILE A 181 -21.36 3.05 -11.50
N TYR A 182 -21.90 2.86 -12.71
CA TYR A 182 -21.10 2.63 -13.91
C TYR A 182 -20.19 3.83 -14.22
N LEU A 183 -20.70 5.05 -14.15
CA LEU A 183 -19.92 6.27 -14.38
C LEU A 183 -18.84 6.45 -13.32
N GLN A 184 -19.15 6.19 -12.05
CA GLN A 184 -18.16 6.18 -10.98
C GLN A 184 -17.11 5.10 -11.22
N ALA A 185 -17.49 3.88 -11.60
CA ALA A 185 -16.55 2.79 -11.84
C ALA A 185 -15.68 3.00 -13.11
N MET A 186 -16.24 3.58 -14.17
CA MET A 186 -15.52 3.91 -15.42
C MET A 186 -14.61 5.13 -15.24
N GLY A 187 -15.08 6.13 -14.49
CA GLY A 187 -14.26 7.28 -14.05
C GLY A 187 -13.26 6.89 -12.96
N SER A 188 -13.47 5.76 -12.29
CA SER A 188 -12.50 5.14 -11.39
C SER A 188 -11.43 4.46 -12.21
N VAL A 189 -10.34 5.18 -12.43
CA VAL A 189 -9.05 4.48 -12.54
C VAL A 189 -8.86 3.71 -11.21
N PRO A 190 -8.39 2.44 -11.20
CA PRO A 190 -8.02 1.72 -9.96
C PRO A 190 -7.30 2.68 -9.01
N PRO A 191 -7.62 2.64 -7.72
CA PRO A 191 -7.75 3.86 -6.91
C PRO A 191 -6.79 4.95 -7.40
N ARG A 192 -7.31 5.91 -8.17
CA ARG A 192 -6.80 7.28 -8.17
C ARG A 192 -7.65 8.00 -7.13
N SER A 193 -6.99 8.51 -6.09
CA SER A 193 -7.65 8.97 -4.86
C SER A 193 -8.76 9.98 -5.15
N SER A 194 -9.94 9.74 -4.58
CA SER A 194 -10.87 10.84 -4.30
C SER A 194 -10.34 11.58 -3.08
N SER A 195 -10.05 12.87 -3.26
CA SER A 195 -9.86 13.79 -2.15
C SER A 195 -11.19 13.91 -1.39
N ARG A 196 -11.28 13.30 -0.21
CA ARG A 196 -12.19 13.80 0.82
C ARG A 196 -11.39 14.67 1.76
N SER A 197 -11.28 15.95 1.41
CA SER A 197 -11.12 16.99 2.41
C SER A 197 -12.40 17.00 3.25
N SER A 198 -12.37 16.39 4.44
CA SER A 198 -13.34 16.77 5.46
C SER A 198 -12.81 18.06 6.09
N PRO A 199 -13.59 19.16 6.12
CA PRO A 199 -13.23 20.30 6.95
C PRO A 199 -13.29 19.83 8.40
N LEU A 200 -12.20 20.06 9.13
CA LEU A 200 -12.20 20.00 10.58
C LEU A 200 -13.15 21.11 11.07
N THR A 201 -14.26 20.71 11.68
CA THR A 201 -14.94 21.49 12.72
C THR A 201 -14.74 20.78 14.03
#